data_AF-A0A521WD90-F1
#
_entry.id   AF-A0A521WD90-F1
#
_cell.length_a   1.000
_cell.length_b   1.000
_cell.length_c   1.000
_cell.angle_alpha   90.00
_cell.angle_beta   90.00
_cell.angle_gamma   90.00
#
_symmetry.space_group_name_H-M   'P 1'
#
loop_
_entity.id
_entity.type
_entity.pdbx_description
1 polymer ?
#
loop_
_entity_poly.entity_id
_entity_poly.type
_entity_poly.pdbx_seq_one_letter_code
_entity_poly.pdbx_strand_id
1 'polypeptide(L)'
;MSVISPWYQLGYVIPHLYTDLDAYQFYRVAPEGMMLVTTGLNLKEYSLAAVEQELPVLRERFDLLAKKKVDRISLSGVPVAAALGRTKMREILAEGEARTGLACDTDLEAHIATLQH
;
A
#
# COMPACT_ATOMS: atom_id res chain seq x y z
N MET A 1 -18.81 -17.05 -19.68
CA MET A 1 -17.69 -16.53 -18.87
C MET A 1 -17.85 -17.09 -17.47
N SER A 2 -16.88 -17.86 -16.96
CA SER A 2 -16.86 -18.26 -15.55
C SER A 2 -16.55 -17.03 -14.70
N VAL A 3 -17.29 -16.85 -13.60
CA VAL A 3 -16.93 -15.83 -12.61
C VAL A 3 -15.65 -16.31 -11.94
N ILE A 4 -14.55 -15.59 -12.14
CA ILE A 4 -13.29 -15.84 -11.45
C ILE A 4 -13.40 -15.12 -10.10
N SER A 5 -13.52 -15.89 -9.02
CA SER A 5 -13.34 -15.34 -7.67
C SER A 5 -11.86 -15.03 -7.48
N PRO A 6 -11.51 -13.86 -6.91
CA PRO A 6 -10.10 -13.54 -6.69
C PRO A 6 -9.49 -14.52 -5.69
N TRP A 7 -8.37 -15.13 -6.06
CA TRP A 7 -7.61 -16.03 -5.20
C TRP A 7 -6.62 -15.27 -4.30
N TYR A 8 -6.37 -14.00 -4.61
CA TYR A 8 -5.52 -13.11 -3.81
C TYR A 8 -5.93 -11.65 -3.97
N GLN A 9 -5.95 -10.93 -2.86
CA GLN A 9 -6.34 -9.53 -2.75
C GLN A 9 -5.15 -8.74 -2.18
N LEU A 10 -4.56 -7.88 -3.01
CA LEU A 10 -3.57 -6.91 -2.56
C LEU A 10 -4.29 -5.67 -2.06
N GLY A 11 -4.24 -5.43 -0.75
CA GLY A 11 -4.60 -4.16 -0.15
C GLY A 11 -3.57 -3.10 -0.48
N TYR A 12 -4.01 -1.97 -1.02
CA TYR A 12 -3.13 -0.93 -1.53
C TYR A 12 -3.53 0.43 -1.01
N VAL A 13 -2.70 1.04 -0.17
CA VAL A 13 -2.94 2.38 0.38
C VAL A 13 -2.37 3.41 -0.57
N ILE A 14 -3.22 4.22 -1.19
CA ILE A 14 -2.82 5.27 -2.14
C ILE A 14 -2.66 6.63 -1.42
N PRO A 15 -1.71 7.49 -1.83
CA PRO A 15 -1.46 8.77 -1.15
C PRO A 15 -2.59 9.79 -1.32
N HIS A 16 -3.42 9.64 -2.35
CA HIS A 16 -4.48 10.58 -2.70
C HIS A 16 -5.87 9.96 -2.56
N LEU A 17 -6.91 10.79 -2.62
CA LEU A 17 -8.32 10.34 -2.54
C LEU A 17 -8.70 9.40 -3.69
N TYR A 18 -8.01 9.49 -4.82
CA TYR A 18 -8.12 8.61 -5.95
C TYR A 18 -6.79 8.58 -6.72
N THR A 19 -6.57 7.49 -7.45
CA THR A 19 -5.53 7.35 -8.46
C THR A 19 -6.15 6.73 -9.70
N ASP A 20 -5.65 7.12 -10.86
CA ASP A 20 -6.11 6.68 -12.17
C ASP A 20 -5.26 5.53 -12.71
N LEU A 21 -3.93 5.59 -12.53
CA LEU A 21 -3.00 4.66 -13.14
C LEU A 21 -2.77 3.36 -12.37
N ASP A 22 -2.91 3.34 -11.04
CA ASP A 22 -2.53 2.17 -10.23
C ASP A 22 -3.30 0.92 -10.64
N ALA A 23 -4.64 1.00 -10.71
CA ALA A 23 -5.48 -0.12 -11.13
C ALA A 23 -5.24 -0.48 -12.59
N TYR A 24 -5.11 0.51 -13.48
CA TYR A 24 -4.88 0.27 -14.90
C TYR A 24 -3.55 -0.48 -15.14
N GLN A 25 -2.47 -0.06 -14.48
CA GLN A 25 -1.16 -0.70 -14.61
C GLN A 25 -1.14 -2.06 -13.92
N PHE A 26 -1.71 -2.19 -12.73
CA PHE A 26 -1.79 -3.45 -11.98
C PHE A 26 -2.40 -4.56 -12.84
N TYR A 27 -3.58 -4.35 -13.43
CA TYR A 27 -4.25 -5.39 -14.20
C TYR A 27 -3.60 -5.71 -15.56
N ARG A 28 -2.59 -4.93 -15.99
CA ARG A 28 -1.78 -5.28 -17.16
C ARG A 28 -0.66 -6.27 -16.85
N VAL A 29 -0.29 -6.44 -15.59
CA VAL A 29 0.86 -7.27 -15.17
C VAL A 29 0.49 -8.32 -14.13
N ALA A 30 -0.59 -8.11 -13.38
CA ALA A 30 -1.04 -9.04 -12.35
C ALA A 30 -1.55 -10.35 -12.99
N PRO A 31 -1.21 -11.51 -12.41
CA PRO A 31 -1.81 -12.78 -12.78
C PRO A 31 -3.34 -12.74 -12.74
N GLU A 32 -3.98 -13.52 -13.60
CA GLU A 32 -5.43 -13.67 -13.62
C GLU A 32 -5.94 -14.15 -12.24
N GLY A 33 -7.01 -13.51 -11.74
CA GLY A 33 -7.57 -13.80 -10.44
C GLY A 33 -6.89 -13.11 -9.24
N MET A 34 -5.86 -12.28 -9.44
CA MET A 34 -5.47 -11.29 -8.44
C MET A 34 -6.39 -10.06 -8.51
N MET A 35 -6.66 -9.48 -7.34
CA MET A 35 -7.45 -8.25 -7.22
C MET A 35 -6.69 -7.18 -6.45
N LEU A 36 -6.73 -5.95 -6.97
CA LEU A 36 -6.26 -4.77 -6.26
C LEU A 36 -7.42 -4.17 -5.46
N VAL A 37 -7.22 -3.99 -4.15
CA VAL A 37 -8.18 -3.37 -3.24
C VAL A 37 -7.57 -2.07 -2.73
N THR A 38 -8.05 -0.94 -3.23
CA THR A 38 -7.49 0.37 -2.88
C THR A 38 -8.23 1.05 -1.72
N THR A 39 -7.48 1.78 -0.91
CA THR A 39 -8.00 2.80 0.01
C THR A 39 -7.02 3.97 0.04
N GLY A 40 -7.49 5.17 0.38
CA GLY A 40 -6.68 6.38 0.23
C GLY A 40 -6.39 7.12 1.52
N LEU A 41 -5.27 7.82 1.49
CA LEU A 41 -4.98 9.00 2.30
C LEU A 41 -5.54 10.25 1.61
N ASN A 42 -5.35 11.43 2.22
CA ASN A 42 -5.70 12.71 1.60
C ASN A 42 -4.49 13.64 1.54
N LEU A 43 -3.34 13.09 1.19
CA LEU A 43 -2.08 13.81 1.16
C LEU A 43 -2.14 14.96 0.14
N LYS A 44 -1.96 16.19 0.64
CA LYS A 44 -2.00 17.42 -0.17
C LYS A 44 -0.68 17.77 -0.83
N GLU A 45 0.42 17.42 -0.16
CA GLU A 45 1.79 17.65 -0.59
C GLU A 45 2.73 16.62 0.03
N TYR A 46 3.96 16.55 -0.47
CA TYR A 46 4.95 15.53 -0.07
C TYR A 46 6.00 16.07 0.90
N SER A 47 5.68 17.12 1.67
CA SER A 47 6.52 17.55 2.78
C SER A 47 6.49 16.50 3.90
N LEU A 48 7.58 16.40 4.68
CA LEU A 48 7.61 15.49 5.84
C LEU A 48 6.45 15.77 6.80
N ALA A 49 6.17 17.04 7.07
CA ALA A 49 5.07 17.45 7.93
C ALA A 49 3.70 17.01 7.40
N ALA A 50 3.44 17.13 6.10
CA ALA A 50 2.20 16.67 5.50
C ALA A 50 2.06 15.15 5.57
N VAL A 51 3.15 14.40 5.35
CA VAL A 51 3.15 12.94 5.47
C VAL A 51 2.91 12.49 6.92
N GLU A 52 3.57 13.14 7.89
CA GLU A 52 3.40 12.83 9.30
C GLU A 52 1.95 13.04 9.79
N GLN A 53 1.27 14.06 9.27
CA GLN A 53 -0.15 14.32 9.56
C GLN A 53 -1.09 13.20 9.12
N GLU A 54 -0.74 12.47 8.06
CA GLU A 54 -1.55 11.36 7.54
C GLU A 54 -1.23 10.01 8.21
N LEU A 55 -0.20 9.91 9.06
CA LEU A 55 0.16 8.65 9.72
C LEU A 55 -0.95 8.03 10.59
N PRO A 56 -1.77 8.81 11.34
CA PRO A 56 -2.94 8.24 12.01
C PRO A 56 -3.93 7.63 11.02
N VAL A 57 -4.18 8.30 9.90
CA VAL A 57 -5.08 7.82 8.84
C VAL A 57 -4.53 6.55 8.19
N LEU A 58 -3.22 6.48 7.96
CA LEU A 58 -2.54 5.28 7.46
C LEU A 58 -2.81 4.06 8.35
N ARG A 59 -2.73 4.22 9.68
CA ARG A 59 -3.05 3.15 10.63
C ARG A 59 -4.50 2.69 10.51
N GLU A 60 -5.43 3.63 10.38
CA GLU A 60 -6.85 3.29 10.11
C GLU A 60 -7.00 2.53 8.79
N ARG A 61 -6.22 2.87 7.76
CA ARG A 61 -6.24 2.15 6.48
C ARG A 61 -5.73 0.73 6.62
N PHE A 62 -4.70 0.49 7.43
CA PHE A 62 -4.24 -0.85 7.76
C PHE A 62 -5.35 -1.67 8.43
N ASP A 63 -5.99 -1.11 9.46
CA ASP A 63 -7.09 -1.77 10.17
C ASP A 63 -8.29 -2.04 9.24
N LEU A 64 -8.60 -1.11 8.34
CA LEU A 64 -9.67 -1.25 7.34
C LEU A 64 -9.40 -2.40 6.36
N LEU A 65 -8.18 -2.49 5.83
CA LEU A 65 -7.76 -3.54 4.90
C LEU A 65 -7.72 -4.91 5.60
N ALA A 66 -7.24 -4.97 6.84
CA ALA A 66 -7.28 -6.17 7.66
C ALA A 66 -8.72 -6.65 7.90
N LYS A 67 -9.64 -5.73 8.25
CA LYS A 67 -11.07 -6.05 8.40
C LYS A 67 -11.70 -6.54 7.09
N LYS A 68 -11.28 -6.01 5.94
CA LYS A 68 -11.69 -6.46 4.61
C LYS A 68 -11.14 -7.85 4.24
N LYS A 69 -10.17 -8.36 5.03
CA LYS A 69 -9.48 -9.64 4.84
C LYS A 69 -8.74 -9.71 3.51
N VAL A 70 -7.93 -8.68 3.23
CA VAL A 70 -6.93 -8.76 2.16
C VAL A 70 -5.78 -9.69 2.57
N ASP A 71 -5.03 -10.19 1.60
CA ASP A 71 -3.96 -11.15 1.84
C ASP A 71 -2.63 -10.47 2.18
N ARG A 72 -2.43 -9.24 1.70
CA ARG A 72 -1.24 -8.41 1.96
C ARG A 72 -1.59 -6.94 1.86
N ILE A 73 -0.81 -6.09 2.53
CA ILE A 73 -0.94 -4.64 2.44
C ILE A 73 0.34 -4.06 1.83
N SER A 74 0.20 -3.14 0.87
CA SER A 74 1.30 -2.30 0.39
C SER A 74 0.91 -0.83 0.41
N LEU A 75 1.86 0.02 0.81
CA LEU A 75 1.75 1.47 0.70
C LEU A 75 2.31 1.93 -0.65
N SER A 76 1.43 2.53 -1.45
CA SER A 76 1.76 3.20 -2.71
C SER A 76 2.56 4.47 -2.46
N GLY A 77 3.43 4.79 -3.41
CA GLY A 77 4.05 6.10 -3.52
C GLY A 77 5.43 6.17 -2.89
N VAL A 78 6.45 6.01 -3.74
CA VAL A 78 7.85 6.26 -3.40
C VAL A 78 8.07 7.61 -2.70
N PRO A 79 7.41 8.73 -3.08
CA PRO A 79 7.62 10.01 -2.40
C PRO A 79 7.21 10.02 -0.91
N VAL A 80 6.19 9.26 -0.51
CA VAL A 80 5.76 9.16 0.91
C VAL A 80 6.84 8.45 1.72
N ALA A 81 7.27 7.29 1.23
CA ALA A 81 8.33 6.52 1.88
C ALA A 81 9.68 7.24 1.88
N ALA A 82 9.98 7.99 0.81
CA ALA A 82 11.20 8.78 0.69
C ALA A 82 11.21 9.98 1.65
N ALA A 83 10.08 10.68 1.82
CA ALA A 83 9.97 11.81 2.76
C ALA A 83 10.23 11.39 4.21
N LEU A 84 9.73 10.21 4.63
CA LEU A 84 9.97 9.64 5.96
C LEU A 84 11.38 9.06 6.14
N GLY A 85 12.01 8.68 5.03
CA GLY A 85 13.25 7.92 5.05
C GLY A 85 13.04 6.43 5.34
N ARG A 86 13.96 5.61 4.83
CA ARG A 86 13.85 4.15 4.82
C ARG A 86 13.67 3.53 6.21
N THR A 87 14.45 3.98 7.20
CA THR A 87 14.38 3.46 8.57
C THR A 87 12.98 3.65 9.16
N LYS A 88 12.43 4.86 9.06
CA LYS A 88 11.11 5.17 9.58
C LYS A 88 10.02 4.40 8.84
N MET A 89 10.15 4.26 7.53
CA MET A 89 9.22 3.48 6.75
C MET A 89 9.19 2.01 7.20
N ARG A 90 10.36 1.39 7.43
CA ARG A 90 10.42 0.00 7.94
C ARG A 90 9.81 -0.15 9.33
N GLU A 91 9.96 0.84 10.22
CA GLU A 91 9.25 0.84 11.50
C GLU A 91 7.73 0.87 11.31
N ILE A 92 7.22 1.69 10.39
CA ILE A 92 5.79 1.78 10.08
C ILE A 92 5.26 0.47 9.47
N LEU A 93 6.04 -0.18 8.58
CA LEU A 93 5.66 -1.48 8.03
C LEU A 93 5.60 -2.55 9.11
N ALA A 94 6.60 -2.59 10.01
CA ALA A 94 6.61 -3.49 11.15
C ALA A 94 5.44 -3.20 12.12
N GLU A 95 5.10 -1.93 12.34
CA GLU A 95 3.91 -1.53 13.11
C GLU A 95 2.64 -2.08 12.43
N GLY A 96 2.50 -1.90 11.12
CA GLY A 96 1.35 -2.38 10.35
C GLY A 96 1.19 -3.90 10.41
N GLU A 97 2.30 -4.64 10.27
CA GLU A 97 2.30 -6.10 10.37
C GLU A 97 1.93 -6.56 11.78
N ALA A 98 2.51 -5.94 12.83
CA ALA A 98 2.16 -6.26 14.22
C ALA A 98 0.69 -5.97 14.54
N ARG A 99 0.11 -4.91 13.97
CA ARG A 99 -1.30 -4.54 14.17
C ARG A 99 -2.28 -5.48 13.48
N THR A 100 -1.96 -5.87 12.25
CA THR A 100 -2.92 -6.54 11.35
C THR A 100 -2.71 -8.05 11.26
N GLY A 101 -1.51 -8.54 11.59
CA GLY A 101 -1.06 -9.90 11.29
C GLY A 101 -0.83 -10.16 9.80
N LEU A 102 -0.86 -9.12 8.95
CA LEU A 102 -0.64 -9.20 7.52
C LEU A 102 0.73 -8.64 7.15
N ALA A 103 1.41 -9.28 6.20
CA ALA A 103 2.66 -8.74 5.68
C ALA A 103 2.41 -7.34 5.08
N CYS A 104 3.25 -6.38 5.45
CA CYS A 104 3.20 -5.00 4.98
C CYS A 104 4.41 -4.69 4.11
N ASP A 105 4.20 -3.94 3.02
CA ASP A 105 5.26 -3.50 2.11
C ASP A 105 5.04 -2.04 1.68
N THR A 106 5.96 -1.52 0.88
CA THR A 106 5.81 -0.26 0.15
C THR A 106 6.51 -0.35 -1.20
N ASP A 107 6.04 0.44 -2.16
CA ASP A 107 6.70 0.55 -3.46
C ASP A 107 8.20 0.83 -3.34
N LEU A 108 8.64 1.65 -2.37
CA LEU A 108 10.07 1.93 -2.17
C LEU A 108 10.87 0.64 -1.88
N GLU A 109 10.41 -0.22 -0.97
CA GLU A 109 11.11 -1.45 -0.63
C GLU A 109 11.02 -2.47 -1.78
N ALA A 110 9.88 -2.53 -2.48
CA ALA A 110 9.72 -3.37 -3.67
C ALA A 110 10.69 -2.96 -4.81
N HIS A 111 10.87 -1.65 -5.05
CA HIS A 111 11.86 -1.16 -6.01
C HIS A 111 13.29 -1.49 -5.57
N ILE A 112 13.63 -1.28 -4.29
CA ILE A 112 14.95 -1.60 -3.74
C ILE A 112 15.24 -3.10 -3.93
N ALA A 113 14.28 -3.97 -3.60
CA ALA A 113 14.43 -5.42 -3.76
C ALA A 113 14.63 -5.82 -5.24
N THR A 114 13.88 -5.19 -6.15
CA THR A 114 14.02 -5.46 -7.59
C THR A 114 15.40 -5.09 -8.12
N LEU A 115 16.00 -3.99 -7.65
CA LEU A 115 17.33 -3.53 -8.09
C LEU A 115 18.49 -4.41 -7.59
N GLN A 116 18.23 -5.37 -6.71
CA GLN A 116 19.24 -6.31 -6.20
C GLN A 116 19.40 -7.56 -7.08
N HIS A 117 18.61 -7.66 -8.16
CA HIS A 117 18.58 -8.76 -9.11
C HIS A 117 18.97 -8.30 -10.52
#